data_AF-A0A0N0V3A7-F1
#
_entry.id   AF-A0A0N0V3A7-F1
#
_cell.length_a   1.000
_cell.length_b   1.000
_cell.length_c   1.000
_cell.angle_alpha   90.00
_cell.angle_beta   90.00
_cell.angle_gamma   90.00
#
_symmetry.space_group_name_H-M   'P 1'
#
loop_
_entity.id
_entity.type
_entity.pdbx_description
1 polymer ?
#
loop_
_entity_poly.entity_id
_entity_poly.type
_entity_poly.pdbx_seq_one_letter_code
_entity_poly.pdbx_strand_id
1 'polypeptide(L)'
;MAPLDDQKGVWKKKGTGKSRRTPKGRQVDDVALSEVQTLLGDTPRRRDLLIEFLHLIQDTYGHLSAAHIRALAEEMRLAQAEIYEVATFYAHFDLVGDGEAPPPALTIRVCESLSCELAGADQLAQALRDGVDPAAVRVLRAPCMGRCDTAPVVELGHNHITYATENKVLAAMEAGQVHPAVIDYQGLTEYKADGGYRKLRELRENGDWEEVQAKIGEAGLRGLGGAGFPAGTKWGFVRANPGPRYLAVNGDEGEPGTFKDRHHLERNPHMFLEGMLIAAWAVEAVTCYIYMRDENPGVIHILNREIGRLVDDGIVEAGFIEVRRGAGAYICGEESAMIESIEGKRGLPRHRPPFVAQVGIFGQPTLVHNVETLYWVARIARFGPEVLNSVEKNGRTGLRNYSVSGRVKNPSVYLLPAGSTIDDVIEAAGGMADGHVFKAYQPGGPSSGLLPATLNDVPLDFDTLQPHGTFIGSAAVVVLSDQDSARDAAVNMLKFFEDESCGQCTPCRAGCEKAVKLMQADSWDQSLLEELCQVMGDASICGLGQAAPNPIRLTMKHFAEEI
;
A
#
# COMPACT_ATOMS: atom_id res chain seq x y z
N MET A 1 -42.58 33.56 -44.96
CA MET A 1 -43.30 34.82 -44.71
C MET A 1 -43.38 35.02 -43.22
N ALA A 2 -42.69 36.07 -42.74
CA ALA A 2 -42.85 36.80 -41.48
C ALA A 2 -42.78 36.06 -40.11
N PRO A 3 -42.34 36.79 -39.05
CA PRO A 3 -41.60 36.24 -37.93
C PRO A 3 -42.34 36.34 -36.58
N LEU A 4 -42.00 35.47 -35.65
CA LEU A 4 -42.14 35.62 -34.19
C LEU A 4 -40.95 34.83 -33.64
N ASP A 5 -39.98 35.38 -32.91
CA ASP A 5 -40.21 36.03 -31.63
C ASP A 5 -39.05 36.98 -31.32
N ASP A 6 -39.38 38.26 -31.16
CA ASP A 6 -38.47 39.37 -30.86
C ASP A 6 -38.32 39.52 -29.33
N GLN A 7 -38.16 38.40 -28.62
CA GLN A 7 -37.94 38.40 -27.17
C GLN A 7 -36.47 38.71 -26.88
N LYS A 8 -36.24 39.95 -26.45
CA LYS A 8 -35.01 40.38 -25.78
C LYS A 8 -34.76 39.50 -24.56
N GLY A 9 -33.98 38.44 -24.75
CA GLY A 9 -33.40 37.68 -23.65
C GLY A 9 -32.67 38.63 -22.69
N VAL A 10 -33.00 38.51 -21.41
CA VAL A 10 -32.65 39.40 -20.28
C VAL A 10 -31.12 39.48 -19.99
N TRP A 11 -30.28 38.87 -20.83
CA TRP A 11 -28.83 38.71 -20.58
C TRP A 11 -27.91 39.23 -21.69
N LYS A 12 -28.35 40.14 -22.57
CA LYS A 12 -27.41 40.85 -23.47
C LYS A 12 -27.18 42.30 -23.03
N LYS A 13 -26.49 42.48 -21.89
CA LYS A 13 -25.64 43.67 -21.75
C LYS A 13 -24.56 43.57 -22.82
N LYS A 14 -24.54 44.51 -23.77
CA LYS A 14 -23.38 44.78 -24.64
C LYS A 14 -22.22 45.19 -23.73
N GLY A 15 -21.48 44.22 -23.21
CA GLY A 15 -20.26 44.46 -22.46
C GLY A 15 -19.22 45.07 -23.38
N THR A 16 -18.68 46.23 -23.01
CA THR A 16 -17.53 46.90 -23.63
C THR A 16 -16.19 46.19 -23.34
N GLY A 17 -16.23 44.93 -22.90
CA GLY A 17 -15.04 44.13 -22.62
C GLY A 17 -14.45 43.58 -23.91
N LYS A 18 -13.15 43.82 -24.14
CA LYS A 18 -12.39 43.11 -25.18
C LYS A 18 -12.60 41.60 -25.01
N SER A 19 -12.98 40.90 -26.08
CA SER A 19 -12.90 39.44 -26.10
C SER A 19 -11.47 39.04 -25.75
N ARG A 20 -11.31 38.06 -24.84
CA ARG A 20 -9.97 37.60 -24.47
C ARG A 20 -9.31 37.03 -25.74
N ARG A 21 -8.06 37.42 -26.00
CA ARG A 21 -7.27 36.90 -27.12
C ARG A 21 -6.92 35.42 -26.95
N THR A 22 -6.96 34.94 -25.71
CA THR A 22 -6.67 33.55 -25.33
C THR A 22 -7.81 32.98 -24.48
N PRO A 23 -8.00 31.65 -24.46
CA PRO A 23 -8.91 30.98 -23.53
C PRO A 23 -8.63 31.36 -22.06
N LYS A 24 -9.64 31.22 -21.19
CA LYS A 24 -9.39 31.33 -19.74
C LYS A 24 -8.53 30.13 -19.30
N GLY A 25 -7.37 30.38 -18.69
CA GLY A 25 -6.50 29.34 -18.14
C GLY A 25 -5.02 29.67 -18.34
N ARG A 26 -4.14 28.94 -17.65
CA ARG A 26 -2.70 28.99 -17.91
C ARG A 26 -2.43 28.38 -19.30
N GLN A 27 -1.63 29.06 -20.11
CA GLN A 27 -1.35 28.62 -21.48
C GLN A 27 -0.37 27.44 -21.47
N VAL A 28 -0.47 26.58 -22.49
CA VAL A 28 0.49 25.50 -22.73
C VAL A 28 1.79 26.12 -23.22
N ASP A 29 2.90 25.59 -22.73
CA ASP A 29 4.25 25.94 -23.17
C ASP A 29 4.69 24.91 -24.22
N ASP A 30 5.09 25.38 -25.40
CA ASP A 30 5.42 24.49 -26.53
C ASP A 30 6.66 23.62 -26.25
N VAL A 31 7.60 24.09 -25.42
CA VAL A 31 8.79 23.32 -25.02
C VAL A 31 8.37 22.21 -24.08
N ALA A 32 7.61 22.52 -23.03
CA ALA A 32 7.11 21.52 -22.09
C ALA A 32 6.19 20.48 -22.79
N LEU A 33 5.41 20.90 -23.78
CA LEU A 33 4.60 19.99 -24.59
C LEU A 33 5.47 19.03 -25.40
N SER A 34 6.49 19.54 -26.09
CA SER A 34 7.43 18.71 -26.85
C SER A 34 8.19 17.72 -25.95
N GLU A 35 8.57 18.15 -24.75
CA GLU A 35 9.21 17.31 -23.74
C GLU A 35 8.31 16.15 -23.31
N VAL A 36 7.07 16.45 -22.92
CA VAL A 36 6.07 15.43 -22.55
C VAL A 36 5.79 14.48 -23.74
N GLN A 37 5.62 14.99 -24.95
CA GLN A 37 5.38 14.15 -26.13
C GLN A 37 6.53 13.20 -26.42
N THR A 38 7.77 13.68 -26.28
CA THR A 38 8.98 12.87 -26.44
C THR A 38 9.04 11.78 -25.38
N LEU A 39 8.75 12.12 -24.13
CA LEU A 39 8.80 11.20 -22.99
C LEU A 39 7.74 10.10 -23.07
N LEU A 40 6.52 10.44 -23.50
CA LEU A 40 5.41 9.49 -23.63
C LEU A 40 5.60 8.57 -24.87
N GLY A 41 6.33 9.03 -25.89
CA GLY A 41 6.63 8.26 -27.09
C GLY A 41 5.37 7.73 -27.78
N ASP A 42 5.35 6.43 -28.07
CA ASP A 42 4.22 5.73 -28.70
C ASP A 42 3.24 5.13 -27.68
N THR A 43 3.45 5.35 -26.38
CA THR A 43 2.59 4.78 -25.33
C THR A 43 1.14 5.25 -25.52
N PRO A 44 0.13 4.37 -25.48
CA PRO A 44 -1.26 4.77 -25.65
C PRO A 44 -1.68 5.84 -24.63
N ARG A 45 -2.36 6.90 -25.06
CA ARG A 45 -2.88 7.97 -24.18
C ARG A 45 -4.18 7.52 -23.51
N ARG A 46 -4.13 6.40 -22.77
CA ARG A 46 -5.27 5.94 -21.97
C ARG A 46 -5.36 6.74 -20.67
N ARG A 47 -6.57 7.07 -20.23
CA ARG A 47 -6.81 7.87 -19.02
C ARG A 47 -6.25 7.20 -17.76
N ASP A 48 -6.28 5.88 -17.71
CA ASP A 48 -5.75 5.08 -16.60
C ASP A 48 -4.22 5.10 -16.49
N LEU A 49 -3.49 5.55 -17.52
CA LEU A 49 -2.04 5.69 -17.47
C LEU A 49 -1.57 7.05 -16.92
N LEU A 50 -2.50 7.89 -16.44
CA LEU A 50 -2.16 9.22 -15.92
C LEU A 50 -1.06 9.16 -14.85
N ILE A 51 -1.18 8.28 -13.87
CA ILE A 51 -0.19 8.17 -12.77
C ILE A 51 1.16 7.67 -13.31
N GLU A 52 1.16 6.73 -14.26
CA GLU A 52 2.39 6.26 -14.91
C GLU A 52 3.10 7.41 -15.65
N PHE A 53 2.35 8.29 -16.33
CA PHE A 53 2.93 9.46 -16.97
C PHE A 53 3.44 10.52 -15.99
N LEU A 54 2.78 10.66 -14.83
CA LEU A 54 3.31 11.50 -13.74
C LEU A 54 4.63 10.94 -13.22
N HIS A 55 4.74 9.62 -13.04
CA HIS A 55 6.03 8.99 -12.69
C HIS A 55 7.10 9.24 -13.73
N LEU A 56 6.80 9.07 -15.03
CA LEU A 56 7.78 9.33 -16.09
C LEU A 56 8.33 10.77 -16.01
N ILE A 57 7.45 11.76 -15.86
CA ILE A 57 7.85 13.17 -15.76
C ILE A 57 8.72 13.36 -14.52
N GLN A 58 8.27 12.87 -13.37
CA GLN A 58 9.02 13.03 -12.13
C GLN A 58 10.39 12.32 -12.16
N ASP A 59 10.45 11.08 -12.62
CA ASP A 59 11.71 10.33 -12.68
C ASP A 59 12.70 11.00 -13.65
N THR A 60 12.20 11.67 -14.70
CA THR A 60 13.04 12.36 -15.69
C THR A 60 13.51 13.74 -15.22
N TYR A 61 12.63 14.52 -14.59
CA TYR A 61 12.88 15.93 -14.26
C TYR A 61 13.08 16.19 -12.75
N GLY A 62 12.93 15.16 -11.91
CA GLY A 62 13.02 15.23 -10.46
C GLY A 62 11.81 15.87 -9.77
N HIS A 63 10.82 16.34 -10.52
CA HIS A 63 9.61 17.00 -10.02
C HIS A 63 8.55 17.13 -11.13
N LEU A 64 7.34 17.49 -10.74
CA LEU A 64 6.24 17.85 -11.62
C LEU A 64 6.09 19.38 -11.69
N SER A 65 6.69 20.00 -12.71
CA SER A 65 6.54 21.44 -12.89
C SER A 65 5.12 21.81 -13.34
N ALA A 66 4.68 23.02 -12.99
CA ALA A 66 3.42 23.55 -13.47
C ALA A 66 3.34 23.60 -15.01
N ALA A 67 4.47 23.69 -15.72
CA ALA A 67 4.51 23.62 -17.18
C ALA A 67 4.28 22.20 -17.71
N HIS A 68 4.92 21.19 -17.10
CA HIS A 68 4.73 19.79 -17.46
C HIS A 68 3.32 19.30 -17.17
N ILE A 69 2.71 19.71 -16.04
CA ILE A 69 1.29 19.38 -15.74
C ILE A 69 0.36 19.94 -16.83
N ARG A 70 0.61 21.15 -17.31
CA ARG A 70 -0.19 21.76 -18.40
C ARG A 70 -0.01 21.03 -19.72
N ALA A 71 1.23 20.69 -20.05
CA ALA A 71 1.58 19.92 -21.23
C ALA A 71 0.91 18.54 -21.22
N LEU A 72 0.98 17.82 -20.10
CA LEU A 72 0.34 16.52 -19.93
C LEU A 72 -1.19 16.62 -20.06
N ALA A 73 -1.80 17.68 -19.53
CA ALA A 73 -3.23 17.92 -19.66
C ALA A 73 -3.66 18.10 -21.11
N GLU A 74 -2.90 18.87 -21.88
CA GLU A 74 -3.11 19.06 -23.32
C GLU A 74 -2.95 17.73 -24.09
N GLU A 75 -1.85 17.02 -23.86
CA GLU A 75 -1.52 15.77 -24.55
C GLU A 75 -2.54 14.65 -24.26
N MET A 76 -2.98 14.51 -23.01
CA MET A 76 -3.99 13.52 -22.61
C MET A 76 -5.44 13.98 -22.85
N ARG A 77 -5.65 15.25 -23.24
CA ARG A 77 -6.98 15.88 -23.36
C ARG A 77 -7.79 15.83 -22.06
N LEU A 78 -7.12 16.02 -20.94
CA LEU A 78 -7.73 16.08 -19.60
C LEU A 78 -7.76 17.53 -19.10
N ALA A 79 -8.60 17.80 -18.10
CA ALA A 79 -8.57 19.10 -17.45
C ALA A 79 -7.28 19.25 -16.62
N GLN A 80 -6.63 20.41 -16.67
CA GLN A 80 -5.45 20.70 -15.82
C GLN A 80 -5.76 20.48 -14.33
N ALA A 81 -6.98 20.82 -13.90
CA ALA A 81 -7.43 20.60 -12.53
C ALA A 81 -7.50 19.10 -12.17
N GLU A 82 -7.92 18.25 -13.11
CA GLU A 82 -7.98 16.80 -12.88
C GLU A 82 -6.59 16.21 -12.68
N ILE A 83 -5.62 16.59 -13.53
CA ILE A 83 -4.23 16.14 -13.36
C ILE A 83 -3.64 16.66 -12.05
N TYR A 84 -3.86 17.94 -11.74
CA TYR A 84 -3.37 18.54 -10.51
C TYR A 84 -3.96 17.85 -9.27
N GLU A 85 -5.26 17.57 -9.26
CA GLU A 85 -5.94 16.86 -8.18
C GLU A 85 -5.43 15.43 -7.97
N VAL A 86 -5.07 14.74 -9.05
CA VAL A 86 -4.44 13.41 -8.96
C VAL A 86 -3.02 13.55 -8.43
N ALA A 87 -2.20 14.43 -9.01
CA ALA A 87 -0.81 14.61 -8.61
C ALA A 87 -0.66 15.01 -7.13
N THR A 88 -1.50 15.93 -6.61
CA THR A 88 -1.41 16.37 -5.21
C THR A 88 -1.95 15.37 -4.20
N PHE A 89 -2.63 14.32 -4.62
CA PHE A 89 -3.14 13.29 -3.73
C PHE A 89 -2.05 12.31 -3.28
N TYR A 90 -1.04 12.10 -4.11
CA TYR A 90 -0.01 11.10 -3.89
C TYR A 90 1.25 11.73 -3.32
N ALA A 91 1.74 11.23 -2.18
CA ALA A 91 2.80 11.87 -1.41
C ALA A 91 4.16 11.89 -2.11
N HIS A 92 4.38 11.01 -3.07
CA HIS A 92 5.67 10.90 -3.74
C HIS A 92 5.86 11.89 -4.87
N PHE A 93 4.81 12.57 -5.34
CA PHE A 93 4.93 13.59 -6.38
C PHE A 93 5.34 14.94 -5.78
N ASP A 94 6.47 15.47 -6.23
CA ASP A 94 6.96 16.80 -5.92
C ASP A 94 6.41 17.81 -6.93
N LEU A 95 5.38 18.56 -6.55
CA LEU A 95 4.82 19.60 -7.42
C LEU A 95 5.57 20.92 -7.25
N VAL A 96 5.90 21.57 -8.36
CA VAL A 96 6.56 22.89 -8.38
C VAL A 96 5.71 23.90 -9.13
N GLY A 97 5.25 24.92 -8.42
CA GLY A 97 4.43 26.01 -8.95
C GLY A 97 5.18 26.95 -9.90
N ASP A 98 4.45 27.85 -10.56
CA ASP A 98 5.06 28.85 -11.45
C ASP A 98 5.98 29.79 -10.65
N GLY A 99 7.29 29.75 -10.92
CA GLY A 99 8.29 30.60 -10.25
C GLY A 99 8.79 30.08 -8.91
N GLU A 100 8.38 28.87 -8.51
CA GLU A 100 8.93 28.19 -7.33
C GLU A 100 10.26 27.50 -7.68
N ALA A 101 11.18 27.43 -6.72
CA ALA A 101 12.42 26.70 -6.89
C ALA A 101 12.16 25.19 -6.82
N PRO A 102 12.74 24.38 -7.72
CA PRO A 102 12.63 22.93 -7.62
C PRO A 102 13.30 22.41 -6.35
N PRO A 103 12.90 21.23 -5.86
CA PRO A 103 13.59 20.60 -4.74
C PRO A 103 15.06 20.31 -5.09
N PRO A 104 15.94 20.19 -4.09
CA PRO A 104 17.30 19.70 -4.29
C PRO A 104 17.31 18.36 -5.06
N ALA A 105 18.35 18.16 -5.87
CA ALA A 105 18.44 17.00 -6.78
C ALA A 105 18.45 15.65 -6.06
N LEU A 106 18.82 15.64 -4.77
CA LEU A 106 18.83 14.45 -3.94
C LEU A 106 17.89 14.62 -2.76
N THR A 107 17.03 13.62 -2.55
CA THR A 107 16.17 13.53 -1.38
C THR A 107 16.53 12.29 -0.56
N ILE A 108 16.69 12.50 0.74
CA ILE A 108 16.81 11.48 1.77
C ILE A 108 15.46 11.41 2.49
N ARG A 109 14.83 10.24 2.52
CA ARG A 109 13.62 10.01 3.31
C ARG A 109 13.95 9.10 4.49
N VAL A 110 13.64 9.54 5.69
CA VAL A 110 13.84 8.76 6.92
C VAL A 110 12.49 8.20 7.37
N CYS A 111 12.38 6.87 7.47
CA CYS A 111 11.15 6.21 7.89
C CYS A 111 10.80 6.58 9.33
N GLU A 112 9.57 7.02 9.57
CA GLU A 112 9.08 7.43 10.90
C GLU A 112 8.08 6.45 11.52
N SER A 113 7.85 5.30 10.88
CA SER A 113 7.00 4.26 11.46
C SER A 113 7.57 3.74 12.78
N LEU A 114 6.69 3.22 13.65
CA LEU A 114 7.01 2.80 15.01
C LEU A 114 8.30 1.97 15.14
N SER A 115 8.51 0.94 14.32
CA SER A 115 9.75 0.13 14.41
C SER A 115 11.02 0.94 14.15
N CYS A 116 10.97 1.93 13.25
CA CYS A 116 12.10 2.82 12.97
C CYS A 116 12.25 3.87 14.08
N GLU A 117 11.16 4.40 14.62
CA GLU A 117 11.19 5.31 15.77
C GLU A 117 11.83 4.64 17.00
N LEU A 118 11.39 3.42 17.34
CA LEU A 118 11.99 2.60 18.41
C LEU A 118 13.50 2.36 18.19
N ALA A 119 13.93 2.30 16.93
CA ALA A 119 15.33 2.12 16.55
C ALA A 119 16.12 3.44 16.39
N GLY A 120 15.54 4.59 16.76
CA GLY A 120 16.21 5.89 16.79
C GLY A 120 16.14 6.69 15.49
N ALA A 121 15.11 6.50 14.66
CA ALA A 121 14.94 7.23 13.40
C ALA A 121 14.85 8.75 13.58
N ASP A 122 14.32 9.22 14.70
CA ASP A 122 14.21 10.65 15.02
C ASP A 122 15.58 11.31 15.16
N GLN A 123 16.46 10.67 15.93
CA GLN A 123 17.84 11.13 16.12
C GLN A 123 18.62 11.04 14.80
N LEU A 124 18.40 9.98 14.03
CA LEU A 124 19.03 9.82 12.71
C LEU A 124 18.57 10.93 11.74
N ALA A 125 17.28 11.23 11.68
CA ALA A 125 16.75 12.29 10.83
C ALA A 125 17.33 13.66 11.21
N GLN A 126 17.48 13.93 12.50
CA GLN A 126 18.10 15.16 12.97
C GLN A 126 19.58 15.23 12.60
N ALA A 127 20.34 14.18 12.87
CA ALA A 127 21.77 14.10 12.50
C ALA A 127 21.98 14.32 10.99
N LEU A 128 21.17 13.69 10.15
CA LEU A 128 21.23 13.87 8.70
C LEU A 128 20.91 15.30 8.26
N ARG A 129 19.92 15.97 8.88
CA ARG A 129 19.62 17.39 8.59
C ARG A 129 20.79 18.30 8.95
N ASP A 130 21.45 18.03 10.07
CA ASP A 130 22.57 18.84 10.53
C ASP A 130 23.87 18.54 9.75
N GLY A 131 23.99 17.34 9.17
CA GLY A 131 25.17 16.84 8.48
C GLY A 131 25.23 17.09 6.97
N VAL A 132 24.16 17.56 6.32
CA VAL A 132 24.12 17.81 4.86
C VAL A 132 23.82 19.26 4.51
N ASP A 133 24.26 19.71 3.33
CA ASP A 133 23.89 21.04 2.82
C ASP A 133 22.43 21.03 2.32
N PRO A 134 21.52 21.81 2.94
CA PRO A 134 20.11 21.85 2.55
C PRO A 134 19.87 22.40 1.14
N ALA A 135 20.84 23.12 0.55
CA ALA A 135 20.77 23.54 -0.85
C ALA A 135 21.05 22.40 -1.84
N ALA A 136 21.76 21.35 -1.40
CA ALA A 136 22.14 20.20 -2.22
C ALA A 136 21.29 18.95 -1.95
N VAL A 137 20.85 18.78 -0.70
CA VAL A 137 20.15 17.57 -0.24
C VAL A 137 18.94 17.94 0.61
N ARG A 138 17.79 17.38 0.28
CA ARG A 138 16.55 17.49 1.06
C ARG A 138 16.40 16.29 1.98
N VAL A 139 16.17 16.51 3.27
CA VAL A 139 15.92 15.43 4.25
C VAL A 139 14.47 15.49 4.73
N LEU A 140 13.69 14.48 4.38
CA LEU A 140 12.27 14.35 4.72
C LEU A 140 12.06 13.19 5.69
N ARG A 141 10.97 13.27 6.45
CA ARG A 141 10.38 12.08 7.06
C ARG A 141 9.44 11.42 6.06
N ALA A 142 9.25 10.12 6.19
CA ALA A 142 8.33 9.37 5.35
C ALA A 142 7.64 8.24 6.13
N PRO A 143 6.45 7.82 5.68
CA PRO A 143 5.76 6.64 6.18
C PRO A 143 6.58 5.34 6.05
N CYS A 144 6.01 4.24 6.53
CA CYS A 144 6.64 2.92 6.52
C CYS A 144 7.08 2.48 5.12
N MET A 145 8.36 2.11 4.94
CA MET A 145 8.94 1.63 3.66
C MET A 145 8.94 0.09 3.52
N GLY A 146 8.12 -0.63 4.31
CA GLY A 146 8.00 -2.09 4.24
C GLY A 146 9.25 -2.88 4.64
N ARG A 147 10.10 -2.32 5.51
CA ARG A 147 11.42 -2.85 5.90
C ARG A 147 11.66 -2.82 7.41
N CYS A 148 10.59 -2.97 8.20
CA CYS A 148 10.64 -2.90 9.65
C CYS A 148 11.54 -3.98 10.29
N ASP A 149 11.81 -5.08 9.58
CA ASP A 149 12.80 -6.10 9.93
C ASP A 149 14.25 -5.59 9.97
N THR A 150 14.52 -4.43 9.37
CA THR A 150 15.87 -3.86 9.25
C THR A 150 15.93 -2.41 9.74
N ALA A 151 15.04 -2.04 10.65
CA ALA A 151 14.95 -0.71 11.22
C ALA A 151 16.26 -0.25 11.92
N PRO A 152 16.58 1.06 11.92
CA PRO A 152 15.88 2.12 11.18
C PRO A 152 16.22 2.07 9.69
N VAL A 153 15.31 2.57 8.85
CA VAL A 153 15.44 2.55 7.38
C VAL A 153 15.43 3.96 6.81
N VAL A 154 16.32 4.19 5.84
CA VAL A 154 16.41 5.43 5.07
C VAL A 154 16.33 5.11 3.59
N GLU A 155 15.53 5.85 2.84
CA GLU A 155 15.56 5.85 1.38
C GLU A 155 16.43 7.01 0.88
N LEU A 156 17.40 6.69 0.03
CA LEU A 156 18.29 7.63 -0.66
C LEU A 156 18.02 7.48 -2.16
N GLY A 157 17.27 8.41 -2.76
CA GLY A 157 16.74 8.22 -4.11
C GLY A 157 15.74 7.06 -4.13
N HIS A 158 16.14 5.91 -4.68
CA HIS A 158 15.41 4.64 -4.66
C HIS A 158 16.19 3.52 -3.96
N ASN A 159 17.33 3.84 -3.35
CA ASN A 159 18.12 2.89 -2.58
C ASN A 159 17.67 2.89 -1.11
N HIS A 160 17.39 1.71 -0.57
CA HIS A 160 17.02 1.55 0.82
C HIS A 160 18.24 1.14 1.65
N ILE A 161 18.63 2.01 2.59
CA ILE A 161 19.73 1.79 3.52
C ILE A 161 19.16 1.16 4.79
N THR A 162 19.53 -0.09 5.03
CA THR A 162 19.08 -0.90 6.16
C THR A 162 20.00 -0.77 7.36
N TYR A 163 19.42 -0.92 8.57
CA TYR A 163 20.10 -0.65 9.84
C TYR A 163 20.85 0.68 9.75
N ALA A 164 20.13 1.70 9.32
CA ALA A 164 20.69 2.95 8.84
C ALA A 164 21.43 3.67 9.97
N THR A 165 22.56 4.24 9.61
CA THR A 165 23.34 5.15 10.46
C THR A 165 23.73 6.34 9.59
N GLU A 166 24.00 7.49 10.20
CA GLU A 166 24.45 8.67 9.48
C GLU A 166 25.62 8.34 8.54
N ASN A 167 26.65 7.66 9.04
CA ASN A 167 27.82 7.25 8.25
C ASN A 167 27.46 6.37 7.03
N LYS A 168 26.54 5.42 7.18
CA LYS A 168 26.11 4.58 6.06
C LYS A 168 25.39 5.40 4.98
N VAL A 169 24.54 6.33 5.41
CA VAL A 169 23.77 7.20 4.50
C VAL A 169 24.71 8.13 3.74
N LEU A 170 25.63 8.79 4.45
CA LEU A 170 26.61 9.69 3.84
C LEU A 170 27.56 8.94 2.89
N ALA A 171 28.00 7.73 3.25
CA ALA A 171 28.85 6.92 2.37
C ALA A 171 28.11 6.47 1.10
N ALA A 172 26.84 6.06 1.20
CA ALA A 172 26.04 5.71 0.04
C ALA A 172 25.80 6.92 -0.88
N MET A 173 25.59 8.10 -0.28
CA MET A 173 25.44 9.37 -0.99
C MET A 173 26.72 9.75 -1.73
N GLU A 174 27.89 9.70 -1.08
CA GLU A 174 29.19 9.98 -1.71
C GLU A 174 29.49 8.99 -2.85
N ALA A 175 29.09 7.73 -2.70
CA ALA A 175 29.22 6.70 -3.72
C ALA A 175 28.18 6.78 -4.85
N GLY A 176 27.21 7.71 -4.79
CA GLY A 176 26.13 7.84 -5.77
C GLY A 176 25.19 6.64 -5.82
N GLN A 177 25.07 5.87 -4.72
CA GLN A 177 24.24 4.67 -4.63
C GLN A 177 22.77 5.04 -4.37
N VAL A 178 22.13 5.59 -5.40
CA VAL A 178 20.74 6.10 -5.35
C VAL A 178 19.72 5.15 -6.00
N HIS A 179 20.17 4.00 -6.50
CA HIS A 179 19.31 3.01 -7.16
C HIS A 179 19.18 1.74 -6.30
N PRO A 180 18.09 0.97 -6.46
CA PRO A 180 17.89 -0.26 -5.70
C PRO A 180 19.04 -1.24 -5.91
N ALA A 181 19.47 -1.90 -4.84
CA ALA A 181 20.45 -2.98 -4.94
C ALA A 181 19.88 -4.15 -5.77
N VAL A 182 20.77 -4.89 -6.44
CA VAL A 182 20.41 -6.14 -7.10
C VAL A 182 20.08 -7.18 -6.03
N ILE A 183 18.90 -7.77 -6.13
CA ILE A 183 18.40 -8.80 -5.21
C ILE A 183 18.54 -10.15 -5.90
N ASP A 184 19.06 -11.14 -5.19
CA ASP A 184 19.09 -12.53 -5.66
C ASP A 184 17.74 -13.20 -5.35
N TYR A 185 17.16 -13.86 -6.36
CA TYR A 185 15.84 -14.49 -6.27
C TYR A 185 15.71 -15.67 -7.24
N GLN A 186 14.77 -16.57 -6.96
CA GLN A 186 14.43 -17.67 -7.85
C GLN A 186 13.69 -17.13 -9.10
N GLY A 187 14.39 -17.05 -10.24
CA GLY A 187 13.82 -16.63 -11.52
C GLY A 187 13.07 -17.75 -12.27
N LEU A 188 12.44 -17.40 -13.41
CA LEU A 188 11.58 -18.32 -14.19
C LEU A 188 12.22 -19.67 -14.51
N THR A 189 13.50 -19.69 -14.90
CA THR A 189 14.20 -20.93 -15.30
C THR A 189 14.26 -21.93 -14.17
N GLU A 190 14.70 -21.48 -12.99
CA GLU A 190 14.82 -22.31 -11.79
C GLU A 190 13.43 -22.73 -11.31
N TYR A 191 12.48 -21.79 -11.28
CA TYR A 191 11.10 -22.09 -10.89
C TYR A 191 10.46 -23.18 -11.78
N LYS A 192 10.68 -23.14 -13.10
CA LYS A 192 10.22 -24.18 -14.04
C LYS A 192 10.92 -25.52 -13.82
N ALA A 193 12.20 -25.52 -13.47
CA ALA A 193 12.93 -26.74 -13.15
C ALA A 193 12.29 -27.48 -11.96
N ASP A 194 11.79 -26.74 -10.97
CA ASP A 194 11.03 -27.23 -9.81
C ASP A 194 9.56 -27.59 -10.14
N GLY A 195 9.20 -27.60 -11.42
CA GLY A 195 7.84 -27.89 -11.88
C GLY A 195 6.87 -26.72 -11.85
N GLY A 196 7.37 -25.49 -11.72
CA GLY A 196 6.67 -24.25 -12.02
C GLY A 196 5.75 -24.32 -13.23
N TYR A 197 4.53 -23.80 -13.10
CA TYR A 197 3.53 -23.67 -14.18
C TYR A 197 2.97 -24.96 -14.77
N ARG A 198 3.41 -26.15 -14.32
CA ARG A 198 2.82 -27.43 -14.77
C ARG A 198 1.34 -27.53 -14.39
N LYS A 199 1.01 -27.18 -13.14
CA LYS A 199 -0.38 -27.20 -12.65
C LYS A 199 -1.25 -26.21 -13.41
N LEU A 200 -0.76 -24.99 -13.63
CA LEU A 200 -1.48 -23.99 -14.45
C LEU A 200 -1.79 -24.52 -15.87
N ARG A 201 -0.83 -25.20 -16.50
CA ARG A 201 -1.03 -25.80 -17.84
C ARG A 201 -2.13 -26.85 -17.83
N GLU A 202 -2.07 -27.79 -16.88
CA GLU A 202 -3.10 -28.83 -16.71
C GLU A 202 -4.51 -28.21 -16.53
N LEU A 203 -4.62 -27.16 -15.71
CA LEU A 203 -5.88 -26.47 -15.47
C LEU A 203 -6.41 -25.77 -16.74
N ARG A 204 -5.54 -25.13 -17.52
CA ARG A 204 -5.95 -24.48 -18.77
C ARG A 204 -6.41 -25.45 -19.85
N GLU A 205 -5.86 -26.67 -19.86
CA GLU A 205 -6.24 -27.68 -20.85
C GLU A 205 -7.59 -28.32 -20.52
N ASN A 206 -7.80 -28.77 -19.27
CA ASN A 206 -8.99 -29.57 -18.91
C ASN A 206 -9.46 -29.36 -17.45
N GLY A 207 -9.08 -28.26 -16.81
CA GLY A 207 -9.40 -28.01 -15.40
C GLY A 207 -10.85 -27.60 -15.15
N ASP A 208 -11.32 -27.87 -13.94
CA ASP A 208 -12.56 -27.33 -13.39
C ASP A 208 -12.25 -26.28 -12.32
N TRP A 209 -12.71 -25.04 -12.53
CA TRP A 209 -12.46 -23.94 -11.61
C TRP A 209 -13.21 -24.13 -10.27
N GLU A 210 -14.36 -24.82 -10.28
CA GLU A 210 -15.13 -25.10 -9.07
C GLU A 210 -14.40 -26.11 -8.17
N GLU A 211 -13.73 -27.11 -8.76
CA GLU A 211 -12.88 -28.05 -8.00
C GLU A 211 -11.68 -27.34 -7.36
N VAL A 212 -11.04 -26.41 -8.08
CA VAL A 212 -9.93 -25.61 -7.52
C VAL A 212 -10.45 -24.70 -6.40
N GLN A 213 -11.59 -24.04 -6.61
CA GLN A 213 -12.24 -23.22 -5.59
C GLN A 213 -12.56 -24.04 -4.33
N ALA A 214 -13.08 -25.26 -4.49
CA ALA A 214 -13.39 -26.16 -3.39
C ALA A 214 -12.14 -26.54 -2.59
N LYS A 215 -11.01 -26.87 -3.26
CA LYS A 215 -9.73 -27.14 -2.59
C LYS A 215 -9.19 -25.93 -1.83
N ILE A 216 -9.33 -24.73 -2.39
CA ILE A 216 -8.97 -23.48 -1.69
C ILE A 216 -9.85 -23.27 -0.45
N GLY A 217 -11.13 -23.61 -0.53
CA GLY A 217 -12.07 -23.59 0.60
C GLY A 217 -11.74 -24.64 1.67
N GLU A 218 -11.42 -25.86 1.27
CA GLU A 218 -10.99 -26.96 2.15
C GLU A 218 -9.71 -26.61 2.91
N ALA A 219 -8.77 -25.92 2.24
CA ALA A 219 -7.56 -25.40 2.86
C ALA A 219 -7.83 -24.34 3.93
N GLY A 220 -9.05 -23.77 3.97
CA GLY A 220 -9.40 -22.67 4.87
C GLY A 220 -8.73 -21.35 4.49
N LEU A 221 -8.29 -21.18 3.23
CA LEU A 221 -7.59 -19.96 2.81
C LEU A 221 -8.51 -18.74 2.87
N ARG A 222 -8.04 -17.72 3.61
CA ARG A 222 -8.69 -16.41 3.73
C ARG A 222 -7.81 -15.34 3.09
N GLY A 223 -8.38 -14.16 2.84
CA GLY A 223 -7.63 -13.01 2.33
C GLY A 223 -6.63 -12.50 3.37
N LEU A 224 -5.34 -12.65 3.07
CA LEU A 224 -4.21 -12.35 3.97
C LEU A 224 -3.72 -10.89 3.89
N GLY A 225 -4.52 -10.02 3.27
CA GLY A 225 -4.28 -8.56 3.26
C GLY A 225 -4.90 -7.82 4.46
N GLY A 226 -5.64 -8.51 5.34
CA GLY A 226 -6.17 -7.91 6.58
C GLY A 226 -7.59 -8.31 6.94
N ALA A 227 -8.52 -8.21 5.99
CA ALA A 227 -9.95 -8.42 6.26
C ALA A 227 -10.33 -9.89 6.54
N GLY A 228 -9.51 -10.85 6.10
CA GLY A 228 -9.78 -12.27 6.35
C GLY A 228 -11.06 -12.78 5.67
N PHE A 229 -11.45 -12.29 4.50
CA PHE A 229 -12.61 -12.87 3.80
C PHE A 229 -12.22 -14.21 3.13
N PRO A 230 -13.07 -15.26 3.13
CA PRO A 230 -12.77 -16.54 2.47
C PRO A 230 -12.37 -16.37 1.00
N ALA A 231 -11.17 -16.82 0.63
CA ALA A 231 -10.55 -16.47 -0.64
C ALA A 231 -11.28 -17.10 -1.84
N GLY A 232 -11.63 -18.39 -1.73
CA GLY A 232 -12.36 -19.12 -2.77
C GLY A 232 -13.76 -18.55 -2.99
N THR A 233 -14.47 -18.12 -1.95
CA THR A 233 -15.82 -17.54 -2.08
C THR A 233 -15.84 -16.29 -2.97
N LYS A 234 -14.79 -15.45 -2.92
CA LYS A 234 -14.68 -14.28 -3.81
C LYS A 234 -14.75 -14.65 -5.30
N TRP A 235 -14.21 -15.82 -5.68
CA TRP A 235 -14.18 -16.26 -7.08
C TRP A 235 -15.61 -16.46 -7.60
N GLY A 236 -16.46 -17.12 -6.82
CA GLY A 236 -17.87 -17.32 -7.15
C GLY A 236 -18.63 -16.00 -7.31
N PHE A 237 -18.38 -15.01 -6.45
CA PHE A 237 -19.00 -13.68 -6.57
C PHE A 237 -18.63 -12.97 -7.87
N VAL A 238 -17.38 -13.07 -8.31
CA VAL A 238 -16.92 -12.47 -9.57
C VAL A 238 -17.48 -13.25 -10.77
N ARG A 239 -17.43 -14.59 -10.72
CA ARG A 239 -17.96 -15.49 -11.75
C ARG A 239 -19.46 -15.32 -12.00
N ALA A 240 -20.22 -15.00 -10.96
CA ALA A 240 -21.65 -14.77 -11.05
C ALA A 240 -22.04 -13.53 -11.88
N ASN A 241 -21.10 -12.62 -12.15
CA ASN A 241 -21.32 -11.44 -12.96
C ASN A 241 -20.87 -11.67 -14.42
N PRO A 242 -21.53 -11.06 -15.42
CA PRO A 242 -21.11 -11.14 -16.82
C PRO A 242 -19.76 -10.45 -17.04
N GLY A 243 -18.95 -10.99 -17.97
CA GLY A 243 -17.67 -10.39 -18.33
C GLY A 243 -17.77 -9.16 -19.25
N PRO A 244 -16.63 -8.53 -19.59
CA PRO A 244 -15.26 -8.94 -19.26
C PRO A 244 -14.97 -8.85 -17.75
N ARG A 245 -14.05 -9.68 -17.25
CA ARG A 245 -13.67 -9.72 -15.83
C ARG A 245 -12.20 -9.39 -15.68
N TYR A 246 -11.81 -8.81 -14.55
CA TYR A 246 -10.42 -8.48 -14.26
C TYR A 246 -9.95 -9.13 -12.97
N LEU A 247 -8.64 -9.22 -12.81
CA LEU A 247 -8.00 -9.51 -11.54
C LEU A 247 -7.13 -8.31 -11.16
N ALA A 248 -7.26 -7.84 -9.92
CA ALA A 248 -6.36 -6.86 -9.33
C ALA A 248 -5.58 -7.52 -8.19
N VAL A 249 -4.26 -7.36 -8.19
CA VAL A 249 -3.39 -7.75 -7.08
C VAL A 249 -3.10 -6.51 -6.25
N ASN A 250 -3.39 -6.61 -4.96
CA ASN A 250 -2.99 -5.62 -3.98
C ASN A 250 -1.61 -5.99 -3.42
N GLY A 251 -0.58 -5.31 -3.93
CA GLY A 251 0.79 -5.30 -3.42
C GLY A 251 1.19 -3.92 -2.89
N ASP A 252 0.23 -3.14 -2.39
CA ASP A 252 0.52 -1.84 -1.77
C ASP A 252 1.23 -2.02 -0.41
N GLU A 253 0.98 -3.12 0.31
CA GLU A 253 1.64 -3.49 1.58
C GLU A 253 1.91 -2.27 2.50
N GLY A 254 0.93 -1.38 2.62
CA GLY A 254 1.15 -0.07 3.25
C GLY A 254 1.10 -0.08 4.78
N GLU A 255 0.46 -1.09 5.39
CA GLU A 255 0.29 -1.17 6.85
C GLU A 255 1.65 -1.24 7.56
N PRO A 256 2.01 -0.25 8.41
CA PRO A 256 3.29 -0.20 9.09
C PRO A 256 3.59 -1.48 9.88
N GLY A 257 4.80 -2.01 9.71
CA GLY A 257 5.20 -3.32 10.26
C GLY A 257 4.97 -4.50 9.32
N THR A 258 4.25 -4.34 8.21
CA THR A 258 4.05 -5.41 7.21
C THR A 258 5.19 -5.43 6.19
N PHE A 259 5.75 -6.61 5.93
CA PHE A 259 6.81 -6.82 4.91
C PHE A 259 6.86 -8.26 4.36
N LYS A 260 5.79 -9.03 4.55
CA LYS A 260 5.66 -10.44 4.12
C LYS A 260 5.46 -10.59 2.61
N ASP A 261 4.76 -9.66 1.98
CA ASP A 261 4.53 -9.65 0.53
C ASP A 261 5.84 -9.31 -0.17
N ARG A 262 6.55 -8.27 0.27
CA ARG A 262 7.93 -8.00 -0.15
C ARG A 262 8.81 -9.23 0.04
N HIS A 263 8.76 -9.87 1.21
CA HIS A 263 9.57 -11.06 1.49
C HIS A 263 9.41 -12.16 0.45
N HIS A 264 8.16 -12.45 0.04
CA HIS A 264 7.84 -13.44 -0.99
C HIS A 264 8.28 -12.98 -2.38
N LEU A 265 8.01 -11.73 -2.75
CA LEU A 265 8.32 -11.19 -4.08
C LEU A 265 9.82 -11.03 -4.34
N GLU A 266 10.60 -10.69 -3.31
CA GLU A 266 12.06 -10.57 -3.40
C GLU A 266 12.79 -11.93 -3.39
N ARG A 267 12.08 -13.07 -3.20
CA ARG A 267 12.69 -14.41 -3.13
C ARG A 267 12.14 -15.39 -4.16
N ASN A 268 10.81 -15.46 -4.28
CA ASN A 268 10.12 -16.38 -5.18
C ASN A 268 8.89 -15.71 -5.80
N PRO A 269 9.10 -14.75 -6.73
CA PRO A 269 8.02 -14.02 -7.37
C PRO A 269 7.11 -14.94 -8.19
N HIS A 270 7.63 -16.06 -8.72
CA HIS A 270 6.88 -16.96 -9.59
C HIS A 270 5.83 -17.80 -8.87
N MET A 271 6.01 -18.13 -7.57
CA MET A 271 4.95 -18.78 -6.80
C MET A 271 3.70 -17.89 -6.70
N PHE A 272 3.91 -16.59 -6.45
CA PHE A 272 2.84 -15.60 -6.50
C PHE A 272 2.24 -15.47 -7.92
N LEU A 273 3.08 -15.31 -8.96
CA LEU A 273 2.61 -15.14 -10.34
C LEU A 273 1.83 -16.37 -10.84
N GLU A 274 2.27 -17.60 -10.53
CA GLU A 274 1.52 -18.81 -10.87
C GLU A 274 0.15 -18.82 -10.20
N GLY A 275 0.06 -18.44 -8.93
CA GLY A 275 -1.20 -18.38 -8.19
C GLY A 275 -2.14 -17.30 -8.71
N MET A 276 -1.60 -16.14 -9.09
CA MET A 276 -2.33 -15.09 -9.80
C MET A 276 -2.92 -15.61 -11.11
N LEU A 277 -2.13 -16.32 -11.91
CA LEU A 277 -2.59 -16.88 -13.19
C LEU A 277 -3.64 -17.99 -13.02
N ILE A 278 -3.53 -18.80 -11.96
CA ILE A 278 -4.56 -19.80 -11.61
C ILE A 278 -5.86 -19.10 -11.21
N ALA A 279 -5.80 -18.08 -10.35
CA ALA A 279 -6.98 -17.31 -9.97
C ALA A 279 -7.60 -16.57 -11.16
N ALA A 280 -6.78 -15.98 -12.03
CA ALA A 280 -7.20 -15.31 -13.26
C ALA A 280 -7.91 -16.28 -14.22
N TRP A 281 -7.34 -17.47 -14.43
CA TRP A 281 -7.98 -18.53 -15.20
C TRP A 281 -9.34 -18.92 -14.59
N ALA A 282 -9.38 -19.15 -13.27
CA ALA A 282 -10.59 -19.57 -12.58
C ALA A 282 -11.73 -18.55 -12.72
N VAL A 283 -11.41 -17.25 -12.71
CA VAL A 283 -12.42 -16.18 -12.90
C VAL A 283 -12.59 -15.72 -14.35
N GLU A 284 -11.95 -16.31 -15.35
CA GLU A 284 -11.92 -15.80 -16.73
C GLU A 284 -11.50 -14.31 -16.81
N ALA A 285 -10.49 -13.91 -16.04
CA ALA A 285 -9.96 -12.56 -16.12
C ALA A 285 -9.26 -12.34 -17.47
N VAL A 286 -9.63 -11.27 -18.18
CA VAL A 286 -9.01 -10.91 -19.47
C VAL A 286 -7.72 -10.10 -19.31
N THR A 287 -7.52 -9.48 -18.15
CA THR A 287 -6.31 -8.75 -17.78
C THR A 287 -6.09 -8.80 -16.27
N CYS A 288 -4.83 -8.90 -15.85
CA CYS A 288 -4.40 -8.83 -14.47
C CYS A 288 -3.66 -7.51 -14.22
N TYR A 289 -4.10 -6.73 -13.25
CA TYR A 289 -3.42 -5.53 -12.79
C TYR A 289 -2.68 -5.83 -11.49
N ILE A 290 -1.37 -5.61 -11.44
CA ILE A 290 -0.59 -5.71 -10.20
C ILE A 290 -0.31 -4.31 -9.71
N TYR A 291 -1.01 -3.87 -8.66
CA TYR A 291 -0.73 -2.59 -8.02
C TYR A 291 0.39 -2.75 -7.01
N MET A 292 1.52 -2.12 -7.26
CA MET A 292 2.70 -2.18 -6.39
C MET A 292 3.05 -0.80 -5.87
N ARG A 293 3.26 -0.71 -4.56
CA ARG A 293 3.73 0.52 -3.92
C ARG A 293 5.07 1.01 -4.48
N ASP A 294 5.27 2.32 -4.45
CA ASP A 294 6.46 2.97 -5.00
C ASP A 294 7.74 2.61 -4.23
N GLU A 295 7.61 2.40 -2.92
CA GLU A 295 8.68 2.11 -1.96
C GLU A 295 9.31 0.72 -2.18
N ASN A 296 8.80 -0.05 -3.14
CA ASN A 296 9.35 -1.35 -3.53
C ASN A 296 9.93 -1.33 -4.97
N PRO A 297 10.87 -0.43 -5.30
CA PRO A 297 11.41 -0.32 -6.66
C PRO A 297 12.15 -1.59 -7.12
N GLY A 298 12.79 -2.30 -6.19
CA GLY A 298 13.42 -3.60 -6.48
C GLY A 298 12.40 -4.67 -6.91
N VAL A 299 11.24 -4.72 -6.25
CA VAL A 299 10.15 -5.65 -6.61
C VAL A 299 9.54 -5.29 -7.95
N ILE A 300 9.31 -3.99 -8.22
CA ILE A 300 8.81 -3.53 -9.53
C ILE A 300 9.78 -3.96 -10.65
N HIS A 301 11.08 -3.83 -10.44
CA HIS A 301 12.09 -4.30 -11.37
C HIS A 301 12.01 -5.83 -11.60
N ILE A 302 11.91 -6.62 -10.53
CA ILE A 302 11.75 -8.09 -10.60
C ILE A 302 10.49 -8.46 -11.39
N LEU A 303 9.35 -7.84 -11.06
CA LEU A 303 8.06 -8.12 -11.72
C LEU A 303 8.11 -7.79 -13.20
N ASN A 304 8.57 -6.60 -13.59
CA ASN A 304 8.67 -6.20 -14.99
C ASN A 304 9.57 -7.15 -15.79
N ARG A 305 10.71 -7.55 -15.21
CA ARG A 305 11.62 -8.50 -15.84
C ARG A 305 10.98 -9.88 -16.01
N GLU A 306 10.44 -10.45 -14.94
CA GLU A 306 9.92 -11.83 -14.99
C GLU A 306 8.59 -11.93 -15.74
N ILE A 307 7.75 -10.87 -15.75
CA ILE A 307 6.57 -10.80 -16.63
C ILE A 307 7.00 -10.79 -18.11
N GLY A 308 8.03 -10.03 -18.48
CA GLY A 308 8.59 -10.08 -19.83
C GLY A 308 9.03 -11.49 -20.21
N ARG A 309 9.66 -12.22 -19.29
CA ARG A 309 10.06 -13.61 -19.51
C ARG A 309 8.87 -14.58 -19.62
N LEU A 310 7.77 -14.34 -18.90
CA LEU A 310 6.54 -15.12 -19.07
C LEU A 310 5.93 -14.92 -20.47
N VAL A 311 6.05 -13.72 -21.03
CA VAL A 311 5.64 -13.42 -22.42
C VAL A 311 6.56 -14.14 -23.40
N ASP A 312 7.88 -14.02 -23.24
CA ASP A 312 8.85 -14.66 -24.14
C ASP A 312 8.74 -16.20 -24.15
N ASP A 313 8.38 -16.81 -23.02
CA ASP A 313 8.16 -18.25 -22.89
C ASP A 313 6.77 -18.71 -23.37
N GLY A 314 5.89 -17.76 -23.73
CA GLY A 314 4.52 -18.04 -24.19
C GLY A 314 3.56 -18.51 -23.10
N ILE A 315 3.86 -18.24 -21.82
CA ILE A 315 2.97 -18.58 -20.69
C ILE A 315 1.81 -17.59 -20.62
N VAL A 316 2.04 -16.32 -20.99
CA VAL A 316 1.02 -15.27 -21.08
C VAL A 316 1.21 -14.46 -22.36
N GLU A 317 0.15 -13.84 -22.85
CA GLU A 317 0.24 -12.90 -23.96
C GLU A 317 0.77 -11.54 -23.49
N ALA A 318 1.43 -10.81 -24.39
CA ALA A 318 1.86 -9.44 -24.11
C ALA A 318 0.64 -8.56 -23.75
N GLY A 319 0.73 -7.82 -22.64
CA GLY A 319 -0.37 -6.99 -22.14
C GLY A 319 -1.41 -7.71 -21.28
N PHE A 320 -1.29 -9.04 -21.06
CA PHE A 320 -2.19 -9.76 -20.14
C PHE A 320 -1.97 -9.37 -18.67
N ILE A 321 -0.73 -9.02 -18.31
CA ILE A 321 -0.36 -8.54 -16.96
C ILE A 321 0.15 -7.11 -17.11
N GLU A 322 -0.46 -6.17 -16.38
CA GLU A 322 0.00 -4.79 -16.28
C GLU A 322 0.42 -4.48 -14.83
N VAL A 323 1.68 -4.10 -14.62
CA VAL A 323 2.14 -3.57 -13.32
C VAL A 323 1.77 -2.09 -13.26
N ARG A 324 1.13 -1.67 -12.18
CA ARG A 324 0.78 -0.28 -11.88
C ARG A 324 1.56 0.19 -10.67
N ARG A 325 2.32 1.27 -10.85
CA ARG A 325 3.14 1.86 -9.80
C ARG A 325 2.28 2.81 -8.97
N GLY A 326 2.18 2.54 -7.68
CA GLY A 326 1.60 3.48 -6.71
C GLY A 326 2.54 4.66 -6.46
N ALA A 327 2.10 5.64 -5.67
CA ALA A 327 2.85 6.89 -5.47
C ALA A 327 2.79 7.40 -4.01
N GLY A 328 2.86 6.48 -3.04
CA GLY A 328 2.90 6.80 -1.61
C GLY A 328 1.56 7.25 -1.05
N ALA A 329 0.60 6.32 -0.96
CA ALA A 329 -0.69 6.56 -0.33
C ALA A 329 -1.24 5.26 0.28
N TYR A 330 -1.14 5.10 1.61
CA TYR A 330 -1.57 3.90 2.35
C TYR A 330 -3.04 3.53 2.09
N ILE A 331 -3.90 4.54 1.89
CA ILE A 331 -5.30 4.30 1.59
C ILE A 331 -5.51 3.50 0.29
N CYS A 332 -4.55 3.50 -0.63
CA CYS A 332 -4.59 2.66 -1.84
C CYS A 332 -4.42 1.17 -1.54
N GLY A 333 -4.10 0.78 -0.31
CA GLY A 333 -4.26 -0.59 0.19
C GLY A 333 -5.74 -0.99 0.38
N GLU A 334 -6.69 -0.05 0.42
CA GLU A 334 -8.12 -0.34 0.38
C GLU A 334 -8.56 -0.77 -1.02
N GLU A 335 -9.33 -1.86 -1.11
CA GLU A 335 -9.65 -2.56 -2.36
C GLU A 335 -10.19 -1.66 -3.48
N SER A 336 -11.05 -0.69 -3.14
CA SER A 336 -11.67 0.21 -4.12
C SER A 336 -10.86 1.49 -4.38
N ALA A 337 -10.13 1.99 -3.38
CA ALA A 337 -9.17 3.07 -3.56
C ALA A 337 -8.01 2.65 -4.49
N MET A 338 -7.51 1.42 -4.34
CA MET A 338 -6.55 0.80 -5.26
C MET A 338 -7.06 0.83 -6.71
N ILE A 339 -8.33 0.47 -6.92
CA ILE A 339 -8.95 0.46 -8.25
C ILE A 339 -9.05 1.88 -8.81
N GLU A 340 -9.42 2.87 -8.00
CA GLU A 340 -9.39 4.28 -8.44
C GLU A 340 -7.98 4.70 -8.86
N SER A 341 -6.94 4.27 -8.13
CA SER A 341 -5.54 4.52 -8.49
C SER A 341 -5.13 3.82 -9.78
N ILE A 342 -5.47 2.54 -9.97
CA ILE A 342 -5.27 1.80 -11.24
C ILE A 342 -5.95 2.52 -12.41
N GLU A 343 -7.13 3.08 -12.17
CA GLU A 343 -7.88 3.86 -13.16
C GLU A 343 -7.30 5.27 -13.37
N GLY A 344 -6.19 5.62 -12.71
CA GLY A 344 -5.42 6.87 -12.79
C GLY A 344 -6.02 8.04 -12.00
N LYS A 345 -6.91 7.78 -11.05
CA LYS A 345 -7.62 8.80 -10.26
C LYS A 345 -6.96 8.95 -8.88
N ARG A 346 -7.51 9.84 -8.05
CA ARG A 346 -7.20 9.84 -6.61
C ARG A 346 -7.70 8.53 -5.99
N GLY A 347 -6.92 7.93 -5.10
CA GLY A 347 -7.28 6.71 -4.37
C GLY A 347 -8.35 6.94 -3.29
N LEU A 348 -9.53 7.40 -3.69
CA LEU A 348 -10.66 7.64 -2.79
C LEU A 348 -11.52 6.37 -2.71
N PRO A 349 -11.75 5.79 -1.51
CA PRO A 349 -12.63 4.63 -1.38
C PRO A 349 -14.03 4.87 -1.99
N ARG A 350 -14.52 3.88 -2.73
CA ARG A 350 -15.86 3.90 -3.32
C ARG A 350 -16.93 3.61 -2.27
N HIS A 351 -18.09 4.25 -2.41
CA HIS A 351 -19.27 3.87 -1.62
C HIS A 351 -19.72 2.46 -2.00
N ARG A 352 -19.97 1.63 -0.98
CA ARG A 352 -20.48 0.26 -1.13
C ARG A 352 -21.91 0.19 -0.57
N PRO A 353 -22.85 -0.54 -1.21
CA PRO A 353 -22.74 -1.20 -2.53
C PRO A 353 -22.79 -0.22 -3.72
N PRO A 354 -22.36 -0.63 -4.95
CA PRO A 354 -21.92 -1.98 -5.34
C PRO A 354 -20.52 -2.36 -4.85
N PHE A 355 -20.25 -3.65 -4.70
CA PHE A 355 -18.91 -4.17 -4.35
C PHE A 355 -18.06 -4.34 -5.61
N VAL A 356 -16.73 -4.37 -5.46
CA VAL A 356 -15.79 -4.48 -6.60
C VAL A 356 -15.94 -5.79 -7.38
N ALA A 357 -16.42 -6.85 -6.73
CA ALA A 357 -16.73 -8.12 -7.37
C ALA A 357 -17.83 -7.98 -8.44
N GLN A 358 -18.63 -6.92 -8.37
CA GLN A 358 -19.67 -6.56 -9.35
C GLN A 358 -19.20 -5.40 -10.24
N VAL A 359 -18.67 -4.33 -9.63
CA VAL A 359 -18.29 -3.08 -10.29
C VAL A 359 -16.92 -2.63 -9.78
N GLY A 360 -15.87 -3.20 -10.34
CA GLY A 360 -14.46 -2.92 -10.03
C GLY A 360 -13.79 -2.09 -11.13
N ILE A 361 -12.64 -2.55 -11.62
CA ILE A 361 -11.83 -1.88 -12.64
C ILE A 361 -12.65 -1.63 -13.90
N PHE A 362 -12.70 -0.37 -14.33
CA PHE A 362 -13.47 0.10 -15.49
C PHE A 362 -14.96 -0.25 -15.42
N GLY A 363 -15.48 -0.33 -14.19
CA GLY A 363 -16.86 -0.71 -13.92
C GLY A 363 -17.17 -2.19 -14.19
N GLN A 364 -16.16 -3.04 -14.35
CA GLN A 364 -16.30 -4.46 -14.64
C GLN A 364 -16.06 -5.33 -13.39
N PRO A 365 -16.63 -6.54 -13.31
CA PRO A 365 -16.38 -7.46 -12.20
C PRO A 365 -14.90 -7.72 -12.00
N THR A 366 -14.40 -7.48 -10.79
CA THR A 366 -12.97 -7.58 -10.50
C THR A 366 -12.73 -8.46 -9.28
N LEU A 367 -11.88 -9.47 -9.44
CA LEU A 367 -11.34 -10.22 -8.32
C LEU A 367 -10.16 -9.45 -7.73
N VAL A 368 -10.21 -9.13 -6.44
CA VAL A 368 -9.05 -8.56 -5.74
C VAL A 368 -8.51 -9.51 -4.69
N HIS A 369 -7.21 -9.79 -4.81
CA HIS A 369 -6.44 -10.57 -3.85
C HIS A 369 -5.14 -9.88 -3.47
N ASN A 370 -4.70 -10.13 -2.24
CA ASN A 370 -3.37 -9.76 -1.78
C ASN A 370 -2.31 -10.75 -2.32
N VAL A 371 -1.06 -10.30 -2.43
CA VAL A 371 0.09 -11.09 -2.89
C VAL A 371 0.21 -12.43 -2.18
N GLU A 372 0.24 -12.46 -0.85
CA GLU A 372 0.39 -13.70 -0.08
C GLU A 372 -0.79 -14.66 -0.30
N THR A 373 -2.00 -14.12 -0.48
CA THR A 373 -3.17 -14.97 -0.76
C THR A 373 -2.96 -15.74 -2.06
N LEU A 374 -2.43 -15.09 -3.10
CA LEU A 374 -2.14 -15.71 -4.39
C LEU A 374 -0.94 -16.65 -4.31
N TYR A 375 0.08 -16.35 -3.49
CA TYR A 375 1.16 -17.29 -3.18
C TYR A 375 0.58 -18.62 -2.64
N TRP A 376 -0.36 -18.56 -1.68
CA TRP A 376 -1.01 -19.76 -1.15
C TRP A 376 -1.93 -20.45 -2.16
N VAL A 377 -2.59 -19.71 -3.07
CA VAL A 377 -3.37 -20.31 -4.17
C VAL A 377 -2.50 -21.26 -4.99
N ALA A 378 -1.29 -20.84 -5.38
CA ALA A 378 -0.37 -21.70 -6.12
C ALA A 378 0.05 -22.92 -5.30
N ARG A 379 0.44 -22.71 -4.04
CA ARG A 379 0.82 -23.78 -3.11
C ARG A 379 -0.28 -24.83 -3.00
N ILE A 380 -1.53 -24.43 -2.74
CA ILE A 380 -2.66 -25.33 -2.56
C ILE A 380 -3.00 -26.05 -3.87
N ALA A 381 -3.03 -25.33 -4.99
CA ALA A 381 -3.31 -25.95 -6.30
C ALA A 381 -2.28 -27.02 -6.68
N ARG A 382 -1.01 -26.83 -6.30
CA ARG A 382 0.09 -27.76 -6.61
C ARG A 382 0.13 -28.95 -5.67
N PHE A 383 -0.06 -28.73 -4.37
CA PHE A 383 0.28 -29.71 -3.35
C PHE A 383 -0.90 -30.18 -2.49
N GLY A 384 -2.12 -29.71 -2.76
CA GLY A 384 -3.33 -30.04 -2.00
C GLY A 384 -3.63 -29.04 -0.88
N PRO A 385 -4.80 -29.11 -0.21
CA PRO A 385 -5.13 -28.27 0.94
C PRO A 385 -4.18 -28.40 2.14
N GLU A 386 -3.56 -29.57 2.31
CA GLU A 386 -2.79 -29.98 3.50
C GLU A 386 -1.52 -29.17 3.71
N VAL A 387 -0.98 -28.57 2.66
CA VAL A 387 0.16 -27.64 2.76
C VAL A 387 -0.16 -26.44 3.65
N LEU A 388 -1.44 -26.05 3.74
CA LEU A 388 -1.87 -24.98 4.63
C LEU A 388 -2.50 -25.55 5.92
N ASN A 389 -3.44 -26.49 5.82
CA ASN A 389 -4.33 -26.87 6.92
C ASN A 389 -3.91 -28.12 7.73
N SER A 390 -2.70 -28.66 7.53
CA SER A 390 -2.23 -29.85 8.26
C SER A 390 -1.79 -29.60 9.70
N VAL A 391 -1.71 -28.34 10.13
CA VAL A 391 -1.22 -27.95 11.46
C VAL A 391 -2.35 -27.32 12.26
N GLU A 392 -2.47 -27.74 13.52
CA GLU A 392 -3.41 -27.18 14.49
C GLU A 392 -2.67 -26.74 15.76
N LYS A 393 -3.03 -25.56 16.27
CA LYS A 393 -2.54 -25.03 17.55
C LYS A 393 -3.62 -24.17 18.17
N ASN A 394 -3.83 -24.27 19.50
CA ASN A 394 -4.78 -23.44 20.24
C ASN A 394 -6.19 -23.33 19.59
N GLY A 395 -6.69 -24.44 19.03
CA GLY A 395 -8.00 -24.51 18.36
C GLY A 395 -8.08 -23.81 17.00
N ARG A 396 -6.94 -23.43 16.42
CA ARG A 396 -6.82 -22.83 15.09
C ARG A 396 -6.07 -23.77 14.16
N THR A 397 -6.59 -23.92 12.95
CA THR A 397 -6.01 -24.75 11.90
C THR A 397 -5.39 -23.86 10.84
N GLY A 398 -4.20 -24.20 10.37
CA GLY A 398 -3.54 -23.47 9.29
C GLY A 398 -2.14 -22.98 9.63
N LEU A 399 -1.49 -22.41 8.62
CA LEU A 399 -0.25 -21.64 8.77
C LEU A 399 -0.50 -20.16 8.48
N ARG A 400 0.35 -19.31 9.04
CA ARG A 400 0.32 -17.85 8.83
C ARG A 400 1.72 -17.28 8.82
N ASN A 401 1.99 -16.34 7.91
CA ASN A 401 3.18 -15.51 7.97
C ASN A 401 2.94 -14.33 8.92
N TYR A 402 3.85 -14.14 9.87
CA TYR A 402 3.89 -13.00 10.78
C TYR A 402 5.08 -12.12 10.41
N SER A 403 4.83 -10.85 10.09
CA SER A 403 5.89 -9.85 9.93
C SER A 403 6.25 -9.33 11.32
N VAL A 404 7.40 -9.74 11.87
CA VAL A 404 7.79 -9.46 13.25
C VAL A 404 8.90 -8.42 13.30
N SER A 405 8.69 -7.32 14.03
CA SER A 405 9.66 -6.25 14.22
C SER A 405 9.56 -5.59 15.60
N GLY A 406 10.33 -4.52 15.83
CA GLY A 406 10.43 -3.85 17.13
C GLY A 406 11.52 -4.47 18.02
N ARG A 407 11.24 -4.62 19.32
CA ARG A 407 12.21 -5.06 20.35
C ARG A 407 12.41 -6.57 20.42
N VAL A 408 12.58 -7.24 19.28
CA VAL A 408 12.92 -8.67 19.19
C VAL A 408 14.37 -8.86 18.73
N LYS A 409 14.96 -10.01 19.04
CA LYS A 409 16.35 -10.31 18.71
C LYS A 409 16.60 -10.46 17.20
N ASN A 410 15.69 -11.16 16.51
CA ASN A 410 15.78 -11.38 15.08
C ASN A 410 14.45 -10.98 14.41
N PRO A 411 14.28 -9.70 14.03
CA PRO A 411 13.13 -9.30 13.22
C PRO A 411 13.10 -10.03 11.86
N SER A 412 11.96 -10.60 11.48
CA SER A 412 11.81 -11.30 10.19
C SER A 412 10.35 -11.66 9.88
N VAL A 413 10.14 -12.38 8.78
CA VAL A 413 8.86 -13.04 8.49
C VAL A 413 8.94 -14.48 9.01
N TYR A 414 7.99 -14.84 9.87
CA TYR A 414 7.91 -16.17 10.46
C TYR A 414 6.65 -16.89 10.02
N LEU A 415 6.82 -18.06 9.39
CA LEU A 415 5.72 -18.95 9.07
C LEU A 415 5.44 -19.86 10.28
N LEU A 416 4.34 -19.61 10.98
CA LEU A 416 3.97 -20.31 12.21
C LEU A 416 2.55 -20.88 12.10
N PRO A 417 2.15 -21.82 12.98
CA PRO A 417 0.76 -22.24 13.09
C PRO A 417 -0.14 -21.02 13.33
N ALA A 418 -1.30 -20.95 12.68
CA ALA A 418 -2.23 -19.82 12.81
C ALA A 418 -2.66 -19.58 14.26
N GLY A 419 -2.63 -20.61 15.12
CA GLY A 419 -2.94 -20.50 16.54
C GLY A 419 -1.81 -20.01 17.45
N SER A 420 -0.70 -19.55 16.88
CA SER A 420 0.45 -19.07 17.67
C SER A 420 0.10 -17.81 18.46
N THR A 421 0.55 -17.73 19.70
CA THR A 421 0.39 -16.54 20.55
C THR A 421 1.56 -15.58 20.37
N ILE A 422 1.54 -14.42 21.04
CA ILE A 422 2.67 -13.48 20.98
C ILE A 422 3.96 -14.08 21.57
N ASP A 423 3.86 -14.93 22.60
CA ASP A 423 5.02 -15.60 23.18
C ASP A 423 5.69 -16.54 22.16
N ASP A 424 4.89 -17.29 21.39
CA ASP A 424 5.39 -18.14 20.31
C ASP A 424 6.12 -17.33 19.22
N VAL A 425 5.57 -16.15 18.89
CA VAL A 425 6.13 -15.25 17.88
C VAL A 425 7.45 -14.65 18.37
N ILE A 426 7.53 -14.22 19.63
CA ILE A 426 8.77 -13.72 20.24
C ILE A 426 9.80 -14.85 20.35
N GLU A 427 9.40 -16.06 20.71
CA GLU A 427 10.28 -17.24 20.75
C GLU A 427 10.87 -17.54 19.37
N ALA A 428 10.04 -17.53 18.31
CA ALA A 428 10.49 -17.72 16.93
C ALA A 428 11.50 -16.63 16.50
N ALA A 429 11.35 -15.40 16.99
CA ALA A 429 12.29 -14.31 16.79
C ALA A 429 13.57 -14.43 17.64
N GLY A 430 13.72 -15.49 18.44
CA GLY A 430 14.87 -15.73 19.31
C GLY A 430 14.83 -14.96 20.63
N GLY A 431 13.64 -14.51 21.05
CA GLY A 431 13.41 -13.74 22.26
C GLY A 431 13.41 -12.22 22.05
N MET A 432 13.30 -11.51 23.17
CA MET A 432 13.45 -10.05 23.21
C MET A 432 14.88 -9.63 22.82
N ALA A 433 15.02 -8.41 22.29
CA ALA A 433 16.33 -7.81 22.09
C ALA A 433 17.10 -7.66 23.43
N ASP A 434 18.42 -7.67 23.37
CA ASP A 434 19.26 -7.68 24.58
C ASP A 434 18.97 -6.47 25.49
N GLY A 435 18.71 -6.74 26.78
CA GLY A 435 18.41 -5.71 27.79
C GLY A 435 16.97 -5.20 27.80
N HIS A 436 16.09 -5.73 26.94
CA HIS A 436 14.68 -5.37 26.89
C HIS A 436 13.78 -6.42 27.55
N VAL A 437 12.74 -5.97 28.25
CA VAL A 437 11.69 -6.82 28.82
C VAL A 437 10.38 -6.58 28.09
N PHE A 438 9.65 -7.64 27.73
CA PHE A 438 8.39 -7.53 26.99
C PHE A 438 7.33 -6.73 27.76
N LYS A 439 6.77 -5.68 27.13
CA LYS A 439 5.77 -4.79 27.73
C LYS A 439 4.45 -4.75 26.96
N ALA A 440 4.53 -4.62 25.64
CA ALA A 440 3.37 -4.39 24.79
C ALA A 440 3.64 -4.82 23.35
N TYR A 441 2.59 -4.93 22.54
CA TYR A 441 2.72 -5.25 21.12
C TYR A 441 1.55 -4.76 20.29
N GLN A 442 1.80 -4.46 19.02
CA GLN A 442 0.77 -4.38 17.99
C GLN A 442 0.56 -5.79 17.43
N PRO A 443 -0.65 -6.37 17.47
CA PRO A 443 -0.89 -7.67 16.84
C PRO A 443 -0.95 -7.61 15.31
N GLY A 444 -1.36 -6.47 14.73
CA GLY A 444 -1.64 -6.34 13.30
C GLY A 444 -1.41 -4.94 12.72
N GLY A 445 -0.33 -4.27 13.15
CA GLY A 445 0.02 -2.90 12.74
C GLY A 445 -0.77 -1.82 13.49
N PRO A 446 -0.59 -0.54 13.15
CA PRO A 446 -1.30 0.58 13.80
C PRO A 446 -2.81 0.42 13.79
N SER A 447 -3.41 -0.18 12.76
CA SER A 447 -4.86 -0.39 12.70
C SER A 447 -5.40 -1.29 13.82
N SER A 448 -4.53 -2.10 14.42
CA SER A 448 -4.87 -2.98 15.53
C SER A 448 -4.70 -2.32 16.91
N GLY A 449 -4.03 -1.17 17.02
CA GLY A 449 -3.68 -0.56 18.30
C GLY A 449 -2.69 -1.41 19.11
N LEU A 450 -2.69 -1.26 20.45
CA LEU A 450 -1.66 -1.81 21.33
C LEU A 450 -2.25 -2.74 22.41
N LEU A 451 -1.69 -3.94 22.56
CA LEU A 451 -2.02 -4.87 23.64
C LEU A 451 -0.88 -4.98 24.66
N PRO A 452 -1.17 -5.17 25.96
CA PRO A 452 -0.17 -5.37 26.99
C PRO A 452 0.39 -6.81 26.99
N ALA A 453 1.60 -6.98 27.52
CA ALA A 453 2.24 -8.28 27.70
C ALA A 453 1.45 -9.24 28.60
N THR A 454 0.48 -8.74 29.38
CA THR A 454 -0.43 -9.56 30.20
C THR A 454 -1.50 -10.29 29.36
N LEU A 455 -1.70 -9.90 28.10
CA LEU A 455 -2.56 -10.59 27.14
C LEU A 455 -1.71 -11.38 26.15
N ASN A 456 -0.95 -12.35 26.64
CA ASN A 456 0.02 -13.11 25.84
C ASN A 456 -0.41 -14.54 25.46
N ASP A 457 -1.58 -14.98 25.92
CA ASP A 457 -2.13 -16.31 25.70
C ASP A 457 -3.20 -16.37 24.58
N VAL A 458 -3.48 -15.23 23.95
CA VAL A 458 -4.46 -15.12 22.87
C VAL A 458 -3.82 -15.53 21.54
N PRO A 459 -4.43 -16.47 20.77
CA PRO A 459 -3.95 -16.79 19.44
C PRO A 459 -3.97 -15.56 18.52
N LEU A 460 -2.92 -15.35 17.73
CA LEU A 460 -2.81 -14.24 16.79
C LEU A 460 -3.36 -14.66 15.43
N ASP A 461 -4.70 -14.77 15.35
CA ASP A 461 -5.41 -15.22 14.14
C ASP A 461 -6.69 -14.41 13.86
N PHE A 462 -7.29 -14.62 12.69
CA PHE A 462 -8.61 -14.06 12.40
C PHE A 462 -9.66 -14.57 13.41
N ASP A 463 -10.55 -13.67 13.83
CA ASP A 463 -11.72 -13.96 14.69
C ASP A 463 -11.39 -14.27 16.16
N THR A 464 -10.15 -14.05 16.59
CA THR A 464 -9.69 -14.35 17.96
C THR A 464 -9.47 -13.09 18.82
N LEU A 465 -9.19 -11.95 18.18
CA LEU A 465 -8.77 -10.72 18.84
C LEU A 465 -9.91 -9.69 19.04
N GLN A 466 -11.03 -9.86 18.36
CA GLN A 466 -12.19 -8.96 18.43
C GLN A 466 -12.75 -8.78 19.86
N PRO A 467 -12.80 -9.81 20.73
CA PRO A 467 -13.20 -9.62 22.13
C PRO A 467 -12.31 -8.64 22.92
N HIS A 468 -11.08 -8.41 22.44
CA HIS A 468 -10.13 -7.49 23.03
C HIS A 468 -10.19 -6.08 22.41
N GLY A 469 -11.05 -5.85 21.42
CA GLY A 469 -11.19 -4.56 20.72
C GLY A 469 -10.14 -4.34 19.63
N THR A 470 -9.54 -5.42 19.13
CA THR A 470 -8.48 -5.39 18.12
C THR A 470 -8.66 -6.52 17.09
N PHE A 471 -7.74 -6.64 16.14
CA PHE A 471 -7.74 -7.64 15.08
C PHE A 471 -6.32 -7.90 14.57
N ILE A 472 -6.12 -9.05 13.92
CA ILE A 472 -4.78 -9.49 13.46
C ILE A 472 -4.28 -8.75 12.21
N GLY A 473 -5.19 -8.19 11.41
CA GLY A 473 -4.86 -7.46 10.18
C GLY A 473 -3.98 -8.28 9.24
N SER A 474 -2.94 -7.64 8.71
CA SER A 474 -1.91 -8.24 7.85
C SER A 474 -0.88 -9.08 8.62
N ALA A 475 -1.07 -9.30 9.93
CA ALA A 475 -0.13 -9.94 10.85
C ALA A 475 1.21 -9.20 10.97
N ALA A 476 1.16 -7.86 10.96
CA ALA A 476 2.26 -6.99 11.34
C ALA A 476 2.39 -6.93 12.88
N VAL A 477 3.30 -7.75 13.42
CA VAL A 477 3.56 -7.84 14.85
C VAL A 477 4.74 -6.94 15.22
N VAL A 478 4.47 -5.84 15.93
CA VAL A 478 5.51 -4.92 16.42
C VAL A 478 5.60 -5.03 17.94
N VAL A 479 6.75 -5.48 18.44
CA VAL A 479 6.99 -5.74 19.86
C VAL A 479 7.64 -4.52 20.53
N LEU A 480 7.13 -4.14 21.71
CA LEU A 480 7.62 -3.04 22.54
C LEU A 480 8.10 -3.57 23.90
N SER A 481 9.02 -2.83 24.51
CA SER A 481 9.65 -3.16 25.77
C SER A 481 9.30 -2.21 26.92
N ASP A 482 9.76 -2.55 28.12
CA ASP A 482 9.69 -1.75 29.34
C ASP A 482 10.35 -0.35 29.23
N GLN A 483 11.20 -0.16 28.22
CA GLN A 483 11.87 1.12 27.93
C GLN A 483 11.09 2.01 26.95
N ASP A 484 10.00 1.51 26.37
CA ASP A 484 9.21 2.20 25.36
C ASP A 484 7.90 2.74 25.95
N SER A 485 7.42 3.88 25.45
CA SER A 485 6.19 4.55 25.88
C SER A 485 4.99 4.08 25.05
N ALA A 486 3.96 3.56 25.70
CA ALA A 486 2.70 3.19 25.06
C ALA A 486 1.95 4.44 24.56
N ARG A 487 2.07 5.56 25.28
CA ARG A 487 1.54 6.87 24.86
C ARG A 487 2.18 7.32 23.55
N ASP A 488 3.50 7.31 23.46
CA ASP A 488 4.22 7.78 22.27
C ASP A 488 3.98 6.84 21.08
N ALA A 489 3.95 5.53 21.32
CA ALA A 489 3.57 4.56 20.31
C ALA A 489 2.15 4.83 19.77
N ALA A 490 1.18 5.09 20.62
CA ALA A 490 -0.18 5.42 20.19
C ALA A 490 -0.24 6.74 19.40
N VAL A 491 0.51 7.77 19.81
CA VAL A 491 0.62 9.03 19.06
C VAL A 491 1.25 8.81 17.68
N ASN A 492 2.30 7.97 17.57
CA ASN A 492 2.90 7.59 16.29
C ASN A 492 1.85 6.95 15.35
N MET A 493 1.06 6.00 15.87
CA MET A 493 -0.01 5.35 15.09
C MET A 493 -1.06 6.34 14.61
N LEU A 494 -1.48 7.30 15.44
CA LEU A 494 -2.51 8.28 15.05
C LEU A 494 -2.00 9.34 14.08
N LYS A 495 -0.74 9.76 14.19
CA LYS A 495 -0.10 10.64 13.19
C LYS A 495 -0.08 9.97 11.81
N PHE A 496 0.25 8.69 11.76
CA PHE A 496 0.15 7.92 10.52
C PHE A 496 -1.27 7.97 9.94
N PHE A 497 -2.33 7.78 10.74
CA PHE A 497 -3.71 7.90 10.24
C PHE A 497 -4.13 9.33 9.88
N GLU A 498 -3.56 10.35 10.52
CA GLU A 498 -3.76 11.76 10.14
C GLU A 498 -3.21 12.03 8.75
N ASP A 499 -1.96 11.62 8.50
CA ASP A 499 -1.26 11.85 7.23
C ASP A 499 -1.83 11.00 6.09
N GLU A 500 -2.26 9.77 6.38
CA GLU A 500 -2.75 8.82 5.37
C GLU A 500 -4.26 8.87 5.12
N SER A 501 -4.98 9.74 5.83
CA SER A 501 -6.40 9.97 5.57
C SER A 501 -6.58 10.57 4.18
N CYS A 502 -7.30 9.87 3.29
CA CYS A 502 -7.65 10.37 1.95
C CYS A 502 -8.47 11.68 1.93
N GLY A 503 -8.96 12.14 3.09
CA GLY A 503 -9.64 13.42 3.22
C GLY A 503 -11.12 13.44 2.79
N GLN A 504 -11.68 12.30 2.36
CA GLN A 504 -13.03 12.21 1.81
C GLN A 504 -14.13 12.40 2.86
N CYS A 505 -14.05 11.72 4.00
CA CYS A 505 -15.07 11.80 5.05
C CYS A 505 -14.60 12.67 6.22
N THR A 506 -15.48 13.58 6.66
CA THR A 506 -15.23 14.47 7.81
C THR A 506 -14.79 13.74 9.09
N PRO A 507 -15.45 12.64 9.53
CA PRO A 507 -15.07 11.98 10.79
C PRO A 507 -13.63 11.47 10.77
N CYS A 508 -13.16 10.89 9.67
CA CYS A 508 -11.77 10.48 9.56
C CYS A 508 -10.82 11.68 9.43
N ARG A 509 -11.06 12.56 8.44
CA ARG A 509 -10.14 13.67 8.11
C ARG A 509 -9.91 14.61 9.29
N ALA A 510 -10.99 15.07 9.90
CA ALA A 510 -10.91 16.00 11.03
C ALA A 510 -10.79 15.26 12.37
N GLY A 511 -11.18 13.98 12.44
CA GLY A 511 -11.06 13.20 13.67
C GLY A 511 -9.63 12.82 13.98
N CYS A 512 -8.88 12.30 13.01
CA CYS A 512 -7.47 11.97 13.22
C CYS A 512 -6.66 13.20 13.68
N GLU A 513 -6.79 14.32 12.96
CA GLU A 513 -6.11 15.59 13.28
C GLU A 513 -6.43 16.10 14.70
N LYS A 514 -7.70 16.05 15.11
CA LYS A 514 -8.10 16.43 16.48
C LYS A 514 -7.60 15.44 17.53
N ALA A 515 -7.66 14.14 17.24
CA ALA A 515 -7.20 13.10 18.15
C ALA A 515 -5.70 13.24 18.44
N VAL A 516 -4.87 13.45 17.41
CA VAL A 516 -3.43 13.68 17.56
C VAL A 516 -3.16 14.85 18.50
N LYS A 517 -3.84 16.00 18.30
CA LYS A 517 -3.69 17.16 19.19
C LYS A 517 -4.06 16.88 20.64
N LEU A 518 -5.15 16.15 20.86
CA LEU A 518 -5.59 15.77 22.21
C LEU A 518 -4.61 14.79 22.86
N MET A 519 -4.07 13.84 22.11
CA MET A 519 -3.12 12.84 22.62
C MET A 519 -1.72 13.42 22.90
N GLN A 520 -1.37 14.54 22.27
CA GLN A 520 -0.11 15.25 22.52
C GLN A 520 -0.15 16.16 23.75
N ALA A 521 -1.33 16.43 24.31
CA ALA A 521 -1.45 17.18 25.56
C ALA A 521 -0.85 16.41 26.74
N ASP A 522 -0.40 17.12 27.78
CA ASP A 522 0.23 16.52 28.98
C ASP A 522 -0.63 15.44 29.65
N SER A 523 -1.96 15.58 29.55
CA SER A 523 -2.96 14.59 30.00
C SER A 523 -4.06 14.47 28.97
N TRP A 524 -4.52 13.26 28.68
CA TRP A 524 -5.57 13.01 27.71
C TRP A 524 -6.96 13.36 28.24
N ASP A 525 -7.72 14.14 27.46
CA ASP A 525 -9.17 14.27 27.67
C ASP A 525 -9.87 13.01 27.18
N GLN A 526 -9.90 11.99 28.03
CA GLN A 526 -10.43 10.66 27.72
C GLN A 526 -11.91 10.68 27.31
N SER A 527 -12.72 11.57 27.90
CA SER A 527 -14.14 11.67 27.57
C SER A 527 -14.32 12.20 26.15
N LEU A 528 -13.61 13.28 25.80
CA LEU A 528 -13.67 13.87 24.48
C LEU A 528 -13.06 12.95 23.41
N LEU A 529 -11.97 12.26 23.74
CA LEU A 529 -11.37 11.25 22.86
C LEU A 529 -12.34 10.11 22.56
N GLU A 530 -13.08 9.62 23.56
CA GLU A 530 -14.06 8.55 23.33
C GLU A 530 -15.25 9.01 22.47
N GLU A 531 -15.75 10.24 22.68
CA GLU A 531 -16.76 10.83 21.78
C GLU A 531 -16.26 10.90 20.33
N LEU A 532 -15.00 11.28 20.14
CA LEU A 532 -14.37 11.34 18.83
C LEU A 532 -14.21 9.94 18.21
N CYS A 533 -13.74 8.98 19.01
CA CYS A 533 -13.60 7.58 18.62
C CYS A 533 -14.93 6.98 18.15
N GLN A 534 -16.02 7.28 18.85
CA GLN A 534 -17.36 6.80 18.48
C GLN A 534 -17.79 7.36 17.12
N VAL A 535 -17.63 8.67 16.90
CA VAL A 535 -17.99 9.31 15.62
C VAL A 535 -17.13 8.78 14.47
N MET A 536 -15.84 8.55 14.69
CA MET A 536 -14.94 7.95 13.71
C MET A 536 -15.35 6.53 13.34
N GLY A 537 -15.65 5.70 14.34
CA GLY A 537 -16.13 4.33 14.14
C GLY A 537 -17.46 4.25 13.38
N ASP A 538 -18.43 5.08 13.74
CA ASP A 538 -19.80 4.98 13.21
C ASP A 538 -19.96 5.58 11.81
N ALA A 539 -19.22 6.65 11.50
CA ALA A 539 -19.49 7.50 10.34
C ALA A 539 -18.38 7.52 9.27
N SER A 540 -17.29 6.77 9.46
CA SER A 540 -16.24 6.64 8.44
C SER A 540 -16.65 5.70 7.31
N ILE A 541 -16.36 6.10 6.07
CA ILE A 541 -16.74 5.35 4.86
C ILE A 541 -15.95 4.04 4.68
N CYS A 542 -14.72 3.97 5.20
CA CYS A 542 -13.80 2.86 5.00
C CYS A 542 -13.10 2.43 6.29
N GLY A 543 -12.37 1.32 6.22
CA GLY A 543 -11.72 0.69 7.36
C GLY A 543 -10.69 1.58 8.06
N LEU A 544 -10.02 2.50 7.36
CA LEU A 544 -9.01 3.39 7.97
C LEU A 544 -9.61 4.21 9.10
N GLY A 545 -10.67 4.98 8.81
CA GLY A 545 -11.32 5.82 9.82
C GLY A 545 -12.05 5.01 10.89
N GLN A 546 -12.46 3.77 10.59
CA GLN A 546 -13.08 2.86 11.55
C GLN A 546 -12.06 2.22 12.51
N ALA A 547 -10.81 2.04 12.08
CA ALA A 547 -9.73 1.42 12.85
C ALA A 547 -8.84 2.43 13.58
N ALA A 548 -8.73 3.67 13.10
CA ALA A 548 -7.97 4.75 13.74
C ALA A 548 -8.31 5.01 15.22
N PRO A 549 -9.51 4.71 15.74
CA PRO A 549 -9.79 4.74 17.19
C PRO A 549 -9.06 3.69 18.04
N ASN A 550 -8.56 2.60 17.45
CA ASN A 550 -8.03 1.46 18.21
C ASN A 550 -6.78 1.82 19.05
N PRO A 551 -5.78 2.55 18.54
CA PRO A 551 -4.64 2.96 19.38
C PRO A 551 -5.07 3.85 20.55
N ILE A 552 -6.13 4.65 20.41
CA ILE A 552 -6.64 5.52 21.49
C ILE A 552 -7.29 4.67 22.58
N ARG A 553 -8.30 3.88 22.20
CA ARG A 553 -9.12 3.10 23.12
C ARG A 553 -8.30 2.04 23.86
N LEU A 554 -7.38 1.37 23.16
CA LEU A 554 -6.56 0.33 23.79
C LEU A 554 -5.50 0.91 24.72
N THR A 555 -4.91 2.07 24.39
CA THR A 555 -4.02 2.76 25.32
C THR A 555 -4.75 3.21 26.58
N MET A 556 -5.94 3.82 26.43
CA MET A 556 -6.79 4.18 27.58
C MET A 556 -7.17 2.98 28.45
N LYS A 557 -7.39 1.81 27.84
CA LYS A 557 -7.81 0.60 28.54
C LYS A 557 -6.66 -0.11 29.26
N HIS A 558 -5.48 -0.16 28.65
CA HIS A 558 -4.39 -1.04 29.09
C HIS A 558 -3.18 -0.31 29.68
N PHE A 559 -3.04 0.99 29.42
CA PHE A 559 -1.88 1.81 29.80
C PHE A 559 -2.33 3.17 30.34
N ALA A 560 -3.39 3.17 31.16
CA ALA A 560 -4.01 4.38 31.70
C ALA A 560 -3.05 5.22 32.56
N GLU A 561 -2.01 4.60 33.11
CA GLU A 561 -0.96 5.22 33.89
C GLU A 561 0.02 6.07 33.06
N GLU A 562 0.00 5.94 31.73
CA GLU A 562 0.89 6.66 30.81
C GLU A 562 0.25 7.90 30.14
N ILE A 563 -1.04 8.17 30.39
CA ILE A 563 -1.84 9.15 29.62
C ILE A 563 -2.60 10.20 30.44
#